data_AF-H3CK67-F1
#
_entry.id   AF-H3CK67-F1
#
_cell.length_a   1.000
_cell.length_b   1.000
_cell.length_c   1.000
_cell.angle_alpha   90.00
_cell.angle_beta   90.00
_cell.angle_gamma   90.00
#
_symmetry.space_group_name_H-M   'P 1'
#
loop_
_entity.id
_entity.type
_entity.pdbx_description
1 polymer ?
#
loop_
_entity_poly.entity_id
_entity_poly.type
_entity_poly.pdbx_seq_one_letter_code
_entity_poly.pdbx_strand_id
1 'polypeptide(L)'
;KNSITDACLSVVAQTFMDSCSTSEHKLGKDSPSNKLLYAKDIPNYKNWVERYYSDISRMPAISDQDMSAYLAEQSRLHLSQFNSMSALHEIYSYITKYKDEV
;
A
#
# COMPACT_ATOMS: atom_id res chain seq x y z
N LYS A 1 10.59 -18.47 -4.53
CA LYS A 1 9.42 -18.46 -3.61
C LYS A 1 8.52 -19.63 -4.01
N ASN A 2 8.04 -20.46 -3.08
CA ASN A 2 7.24 -21.66 -3.38
C ASN A 2 5.82 -21.26 -3.84
N SER A 3 5.31 -21.87 -4.92
CA SER A 3 4.01 -21.56 -5.52
C SER A 3 2.84 -21.76 -4.58
N ILE A 4 2.91 -22.74 -3.68
CA ILE A 4 1.86 -22.97 -2.67
C ILE A 4 1.84 -21.84 -1.64
N THR A 5 3.01 -21.42 -1.16
CA THR A 5 3.12 -20.31 -0.22
C THR A 5 2.58 -19.02 -0.83
N ASP A 6 2.82 -18.78 -2.11
CA ASP A 6 2.33 -17.59 -2.81
C ASP A 6 0.80 -17.59 -2.96
N ALA A 7 0.21 -18.75 -3.24
CA ALA A 7 -1.25 -18.92 -3.26
C ALA A 7 -1.88 -18.66 -1.88
N CYS A 8 -1.28 -19.17 -0.81
CA CYS A 8 -1.74 -18.89 0.55
C CYS A 8 -1.63 -17.41 0.92
N LEU A 9 -0.53 -16.75 0.55
CA LEU A 9 -0.34 -15.31 0.78
C LEU A 9 -1.34 -14.46 -0.01
N SER A 10 -1.73 -14.88 -1.20
CA SER A 10 -2.74 -14.21 -2.02
C SER A 10 -4.11 -14.19 -1.33
N VAL A 11 -4.46 -15.29 -0.65
CA VAL A 11 -5.70 -15.36 0.16
C VAL A 11 -5.65 -14.36 1.31
N VAL A 12 -4.53 -14.29 2.05
CA VAL A 12 -4.36 -13.33 3.15
C VAL A 12 -4.39 -11.89 2.65
N ALA A 13 -3.73 -11.60 1.53
CA ALA A 13 -3.75 -10.28 0.90
C ALA A 13 -5.17 -9.88 0.47
N GLN A 14 -5.96 -10.81 -0.07
CA GLN A 14 -7.35 -10.54 -0.41
C GLN A 14 -8.19 -10.20 0.83
N THR A 15 -8.05 -10.96 1.91
CA THR A 15 -8.74 -10.66 3.18
C THR A 15 -8.34 -9.29 3.73
N PHE A 16 -7.06 -8.92 3.64
CA PHE A 16 -6.58 -7.60 4.04
C PHE A 16 -7.23 -6.49 3.20
N MET A 17 -7.28 -6.64 1.87
CA MET A 17 -7.97 -5.70 0.99
C MET A 17 -9.47 -5.59 1.30
N ASP A 18 -10.14 -6.72 1.53
CA ASP A 18 -11.57 -6.75 1.88
C ASP A 18 -11.84 -6.04 3.22
N SER A 19 -10.89 -6.10 4.15
CA SER A 19 -10.95 -5.41 5.45
C SER A 19 -10.84 -3.89 5.32
N CYS A 20 -10.24 -3.39 4.25
CA CYS A 20 -10.14 -1.96 3.96
C CYS A 20 -11.30 -1.43 3.09
N SER A 21 -12.23 -2.29 2.67
CA SER A 21 -13.36 -1.89 1.81
C SER A 21 -14.51 -1.28 2.62
N THR A 22 -15.08 -0.18 2.12
CA THR A 22 -16.33 0.40 2.66
C THR A 22 -17.60 -0.33 2.19
N SER A 23 -17.49 -1.22 1.20
CA SER A 23 -18.63 -1.94 0.65
C SER A 23 -19.01 -3.15 1.49
N GLU A 24 -20.29 -3.31 1.80
CA GLU A 24 -20.81 -4.56 2.36
C GLU A 24 -20.81 -5.67 1.30
N HIS A 25 -20.22 -6.81 1.63
CA HIS A 25 -20.26 -7.99 0.78
C HIS A 25 -21.34 -8.95 1.26
N LYS A 26 -22.37 -9.15 0.45
CA LYS A 26 -23.34 -10.24 0.65
C LYS A 26 -22.68 -11.55 0.21
N LEU A 27 -22.28 -12.35 1.19
CA LEU A 27 -21.73 -13.68 0.93
C LEU A 27 -22.86 -14.66 0.61
N GLY A 28 -22.62 -15.51 -0.38
CA GLY A 28 -23.55 -16.52 -0.84
C GLY A 28 -22.82 -17.76 -1.34
N LYS A 29 -23.58 -18.76 -1.79
CA LYS A 29 -23.05 -20.05 -2.29
C LYS A 29 -22.05 -19.92 -3.45
N ASP A 30 -22.14 -18.83 -4.21
CA ASP A 30 -21.27 -18.53 -5.36
C ASP A 30 -20.07 -17.65 -4.98
N SER A 31 -19.89 -17.34 -3.70
CA SER A 31 -18.75 -16.56 -3.22
C SER A 31 -17.47 -17.40 -3.23
N PRO A 32 -16.33 -16.83 -3.63
CA PRO A 32 -15.03 -17.51 -3.60
C PRO A 32 -14.70 -18.07 -2.21
N SER A 33 -14.13 -19.28 -2.14
CA SER A 33 -13.85 -19.99 -0.88
C SER A 33 -12.97 -19.19 0.09
N ASN A 34 -12.04 -18.39 -0.42
CA ASN A 34 -11.18 -17.52 0.38
C ASN A 34 -11.96 -16.40 1.09
N LYS A 35 -13.04 -15.89 0.48
CA LYS A 35 -13.94 -14.91 1.12
C LYS A 35 -14.83 -15.56 2.18
N LEU A 36 -15.23 -16.80 1.97
CA LEU A 36 -15.97 -17.57 2.99
C LEU A 36 -15.09 -17.90 4.20
N LEU A 37 -13.80 -18.14 3.99
CA LEU A 37 -12.85 -18.49 5.06
C LEU A 37 -12.76 -17.41 6.15
N TYR A 38 -12.74 -16.13 5.77
CA TYR A 38 -12.61 -14.98 6.68
C TYR A 38 -13.87 -14.15 6.83
N ALA A 39 -15.00 -14.62 6.29
CA ALA A 39 -16.29 -13.96 6.29
C ALA A 39 -16.71 -13.37 7.65
N LYS A 40 -16.46 -14.12 8.71
CA LYS A 40 -16.85 -13.75 10.09
C LYS A 40 -15.90 -12.74 10.72
N ASP A 41 -14.65 -12.68 10.28
CA ASP A 41 -13.63 -11.82 10.86
C ASP A 41 -13.56 -10.45 10.17
N ILE A 42 -13.88 -10.40 8.87
CA ILE A 42 -13.85 -9.17 8.06
C ILE A 42 -14.62 -7.99 8.71
N PRO A 43 -15.83 -8.15 9.27
CA PRO A 43 -16.52 -7.05 9.94
C PRO A 43 -15.72 -6.45 11.11
N ASN A 44 -15.03 -7.29 11.89
CA ASN A 44 -14.18 -6.83 12.98
C ASN A 44 -12.95 -6.09 12.46
N TYR A 45 -12.32 -6.60 11.41
CA TYR A 45 -11.18 -5.94 10.77
C TYR A 45 -11.55 -4.57 10.18
N LYS A 46 -12.72 -4.46 9.54
CA LYS A 46 -13.26 -3.17 9.06
C LYS A 46 -13.41 -2.17 10.20
N ASN A 47 -14.01 -2.59 11.32
CA ASN A 47 -14.12 -1.73 12.51
C ASN A 47 -12.75 -1.26 13.02
N TRP A 48 -11.71 -2.10 12.95
CA TRP A 48 -10.34 -1.69 13.32
C TRP A 48 -9.76 -0.70 12.33
N VAL A 49 -9.96 -0.90 11.02
CA VAL A 49 -9.50 0.03 9.98
C VAL A 49 -10.19 1.39 10.11
N GLU A 50 -11.49 1.42 10.36
CA GLU A 50 -12.25 2.65 10.59
C GLU A 50 -11.72 3.42 11.81
N ARG A 51 -11.49 2.71 12.93
CA ARG A 51 -10.88 3.31 14.13
C ARG A 51 -9.47 3.81 13.86
N TYR A 52 -8.65 3.05 13.13
CA TYR A 52 -7.30 3.43 12.76
C TYR A 52 -7.27 4.76 12.01
N TYR A 53 -8.10 4.93 10.98
CA TYR A 53 -8.19 6.21 10.27
C TYR A 53 -8.79 7.33 11.13
N SER A 54 -9.79 7.02 11.97
CA SER A 54 -10.35 8.01 12.89
C SER A 54 -9.31 8.54 13.88
N ASP A 55 -8.49 7.65 14.45
CA ASP A 55 -7.45 8.01 15.40
C ASP A 55 -6.36 8.84 14.73
N ILE A 56 -5.90 8.47 13.53
CA ILE A 56 -4.96 9.29 12.74
C ILE A 56 -5.51 10.68 12.46
N SER A 57 -6.78 10.79 12.07
CA SER A 57 -7.39 12.10 11.76
C SER A 57 -7.48 13.03 12.98
N ARG A 58 -7.45 12.47 14.19
CA ARG A 58 -7.48 13.22 15.46
C ARG A 58 -6.09 13.58 15.96
N MET A 59 -5.03 13.05 15.36
CA MET A 59 -3.66 13.39 15.74
C MET A 59 -3.36 14.85 15.39
N PRO A 60 -2.49 15.53 16.15
CA PRO A 60 -2.03 16.86 15.79
C PRO A 60 -1.39 16.87 14.40
N ALA A 61 -1.62 17.94 13.64
CA ALA A 61 -0.97 18.13 12.35
C ALA A 61 0.56 18.20 12.53
N ILE A 62 1.29 17.55 11.63
CA ILE A 62 2.74 17.61 11.57
C ILE A 62 3.12 18.98 10.98
N SER A 63 4.05 19.69 11.61
CA SER A 63 4.52 20.97 11.09
C SER A 63 5.38 20.77 9.84
N ASP A 64 5.40 21.77 8.95
CA ASP A 64 6.26 21.75 7.76
C ASP A 64 7.74 21.61 8.14
N GLN A 65 8.15 22.18 9.27
CA GLN A 65 9.51 22.08 9.79
C GLN A 65 9.85 20.64 10.19
N ASP A 66 8.98 19.97 10.95
CA ASP A 66 9.21 18.59 11.37
C ASP A 66 9.21 17.63 10.18
N MET A 67 8.29 17.83 9.24
CA MET A 67 8.24 17.05 8.00
C MET A 67 9.52 17.23 7.17
N SER A 68 9.98 18.47 7.01
CA SER A 68 11.21 18.78 6.27
C SER A 68 12.44 18.17 6.94
N ALA A 69 12.54 18.26 8.28
CA ALA A 69 13.63 17.67 9.04
C ALA A 69 13.64 16.13 8.90
N TYR A 70 12.47 15.49 8.98
CA TYR A 70 12.34 14.05 8.79
C TYR A 70 12.77 13.61 7.38
N LEU A 71 12.31 14.29 6.33
CA LEU A 71 12.66 13.96 4.94
C LEU A 71 14.15 14.18 4.63
N ALA A 72 14.75 15.24 5.20
CA ALA A 72 16.17 15.49 5.07
C ALA A 72 17.01 14.38 5.73
N GLU A 73 16.61 13.91 6.90
CA GLU A 73 17.28 12.81 7.58
C GLU A 73 17.13 11.48 6.82
N GLN A 74 15.93 11.15 6.31
CA GLN A 74 15.75 9.96 5.45
C GLN A 74 16.62 10.06 4.19
N SER A 75 16.66 11.23 3.54
CA SER A 75 17.52 11.44 2.36
C SER A 75 19.00 11.20 2.68
N ARG A 76 19.46 11.66 3.86
CA ARG A 76 20.84 11.45 4.33
C ARG A 76 21.14 9.98 4.61
N LEU A 77 20.23 9.25 5.27
CA LEU A 77 20.40 7.83 5.61
C LEU A 77 20.49 6.90 4.39
N HIS A 78 19.85 7.29 3.29
CA HIS A 78 19.75 6.47 2.08
C HIS A 78 20.58 6.98 0.89
N LEU A 79 21.40 8.04 1.08
CA LEU A 79 22.12 8.75 0.02
C LEU A 79 22.96 7.84 -0.91
N SER A 80 23.56 6.78 -0.36
CA SER A 80 24.47 5.88 -1.09
C SER A 80 23.86 4.52 -1.40
N GLN A 81 22.54 4.34 -1.22
CA GLN A 81 21.90 3.04 -1.44
C GLN A 81 21.56 2.77 -2.90
N PHE A 82 21.49 3.83 -3.72
CA PHE A 82 21.04 3.75 -5.10
C PHE A 82 22.02 4.46 -6.05
N ASN A 83 22.12 3.96 -7.28
CA ASN A 83 22.93 4.59 -8.32
C ASN A 83 22.08 5.59 -9.12
N SER A 84 22.20 6.88 -8.78
CA SER A 84 21.47 7.96 -9.44
C SER A 84 21.79 8.07 -10.94
N MET A 85 23.02 7.74 -11.36
CA MET A 85 23.39 7.82 -12.78
C MET A 85 22.68 6.76 -13.63
N SER A 86 22.55 5.54 -13.10
CA SER A 86 21.78 4.49 -13.78
C SER A 86 20.30 4.88 -13.89
N ALA A 87 19.70 5.40 -12.81
CA ALA A 87 18.32 5.87 -12.85
C ALA A 87 18.12 7.01 -13.86
N LEU A 88 19.03 8.00 -13.89
CA LEU A 88 18.99 9.11 -14.85
C LEU A 88 19.10 8.64 -16.30
N HIS A 89 19.96 7.66 -16.59
CA HIS A 89 20.08 7.09 -17.93
C HIS A 89 18.77 6.45 -18.40
N GLU A 90 18.12 5.65 -17.55
CA GLU A 90 16.82 5.05 -17.87
C GLU A 90 15.72 6.11 -18.06
N ILE A 91 15.68 7.13 -17.20
CA ILE A 91 14.71 8.24 -17.31
C ILE A 91 14.91 9.00 -18.63
N TYR A 92 16.15 9.26 -19.02
CA TYR A 92 16.47 9.98 -20.26
C TYR A 92 15.96 9.27 -21.52
N SER A 93 15.90 7.93 -21.50
CA SER A 93 15.32 7.15 -22.59
C SER A 93 13.85 7.52 -22.85
N TYR A 94 13.08 7.77 -21.79
CA TYR A 94 11.68 8.19 -21.88
C TYR A 94 11.54 9.63 -22.36
N ILE A 95 12.41 10.54 -21.89
CA ILE A 95 12.44 11.94 -22.37
C ILE A 95 12.68 11.97 -23.89
N THR A 96 13.64 11.17 -24.37
CA THR A 96 13.95 11.10 -25.79
C THR A 96 12.79 10.50 -26.58
N LYS A 97 12.16 9.45 -26.06
CA LYS A 97 11.05 8.75 -26.70
C LYS A 97 9.82 9.64 -26.88
N TYR A 98 9.50 10.47 -25.89
CA TYR A 98 8.31 11.32 -25.89
C TYR A 98 8.63 12.80 -26.13
N LYS A 99 9.78 13.09 -26.76
CA LYS A 99 10.28 14.45 -26.97
C LYS A 99 9.29 15.33 -27.74
N ASP A 100 8.53 14.76 -28.65
CA ASP A 100 7.62 15.52 -29.51
C ASP A 100 6.23 15.74 -28.86
N GLU A 101 5.92 15.05 -27.75
CA GLU A 101 4.68 15.23 -26.97
C GLU A 101 4.86 16.10 -25.71
N VAL A 102 6.11 16.41 -25.32
CA VAL A 102 6.48 17.27 -24.18
C VAL A 102 6.92 18.64 -24.66
#